data_AF-A0A7K2YH55-F1
#
_entry.id   AF-A0A7K2YH55-F1
#
_cell.length_a   1.000
_cell.length_b   1.000
_cell.length_c   1.000
_cell.angle_alpha   90.00
_cell.angle_beta   90.00
_cell.angle_gamma   90.00
#
_symmetry.space_group_name_H-M   'P 1'
#
loop_
_entity.id
_entity.type
_entity.pdbx_description
1 polymer ?
#
loop_
_entity_poly.entity_id
_entity_poly.type
_entity_poly.pdbx_seq_one_letter_code
_entity_poly.pdbx_strand_id
1 'polypeptide(L)'
;MQAPDTSNQYWVFSGDQYILIEVADNDHTDKRIHGPQPLSNWPAFRDLPQFSARIDAVMQAPDTSNQYWVFSGDQYILIEVADNDHTDKRVGGPQPLSGWLGGL
;
A
#
# COMPACT_ATOMS: atom_id res chain seq x y z
N MET A 1 4.43 0.72 -4.09
CA MET A 1 3.10 0.19 -4.48
C MET A 1 2.63 0.98 -5.67
N GLN A 2 2.46 0.33 -6.83
CA GLN A 2 1.98 1.01 -8.03
C GLN A 2 0.53 1.44 -7.85
N ALA A 3 0.17 2.63 -8.35
CA ALA A 3 -1.21 3.08 -8.40
C ALA A 3 -2.06 2.23 -9.36
N PRO A 4 -3.34 1.95 -9.04
CA PRO A 4 -4.14 0.96 -9.78
C PRO A 4 -4.52 1.43 -11.20
N ASP A 5 -4.55 2.74 -11.44
CA ASP A 5 -5.04 3.40 -12.65
C ASP A 5 -3.94 4.00 -13.54
N THR A 6 -2.66 3.80 -13.19
CA THR A 6 -1.53 4.29 -13.98
C THR A 6 -0.32 3.35 -13.93
N SER A 7 0.45 3.33 -15.02
CA SER A 7 1.69 2.55 -15.12
C SER A 7 2.89 3.20 -14.43
N ASN A 8 2.83 4.50 -14.14
CA ASN A 8 4.03 5.28 -13.83
C ASN A 8 4.02 5.95 -12.45
N GLN A 9 2.97 5.78 -11.65
CA GLN A 9 2.91 6.33 -10.29
C GLN A 9 3.02 5.27 -9.21
N TYR A 10 3.74 5.62 -8.15
CA TYR A 10 4.06 4.69 -7.07
C TYR A 10 3.99 5.39 -5.71
N TRP A 11 3.28 4.77 -4.77
CA TRP A 11 3.46 5.07 -3.36
C TRP A 11 4.72 4.40 -2.82
N VAL A 12 5.54 5.19 -2.14
CA VAL A 12 6.75 4.74 -1.46
C VAL A 12 6.57 4.98 0.04
N PHE A 13 6.83 3.94 0.83
CA PHE A 13 6.60 3.93 2.27
C PHE A 13 7.94 3.88 3.01
N SER A 14 8.09 4.64 4.10
CA SER A 14 9.26 4.60 4.98
C SER A 14 8.89 5.13 6.36
N GLY A 15 9.18 4.34 7.40
CA GLY A 15 8.73 4.66 8.75
C GLY A 15 7.21 4.85 8.80
N ASP A 16 6.76 5.88 9.50
CA ASP A 16 5.35 6.26 9.63
C ASP A 16 4.86 7.17 8.50
N GLN A 17 5.59 7.25 7.38
CA GLN A 17 5.30 8.16 6.28
C GLN A 17 5.25 7.50 4.91
N TYR A 18 4.64 8.21 3.96
CA TYR A 18 4.65 7.87 2.55
C TYR A 18 4.76 9.09 1.64
N ILE A 19 5.21 8.87 0.41
CA ILE A 19 5.13 9.81 -0.72
C ILE A 19 4.42 9.16 -1.90
N LEU A 20 3.84 9.96 -2.78
CA LEU A 20 3.45 9.53 -4.13
C LEU A 20 4.45 10.14 -5.12
N ILE A 21 5.05 9.29 -5.95
CA ILE A 21 5.95 9.70 -7.02
C ILE A 21 5.38 9.30 -8.38
N GLU A 22 5.81 10.01 -9.40
CA GLU A 22 5.70 9.63 -10.81
C GLU A 22 7.10 9.33 -11.33
N VAL A 23 7.27 8.24 -12.08
CA VAL A 23 8.56 7.84 -12.68
C VAL A 23 8.40 7.86 -14.19
N ALA A 24 9.19 8.67 -14.89
CA ALA A 24 9.12 8.74 -16.34
C ALA A 24 9.62 7.45 -17.01
N ASP A 25 8.92 7.01 -18.07
CA ASP A 25 9.15 5.72 -18.73
C ASP A 25 10.53 5.58 -19.42
N ASN A 26 11.21 6.69 -19.72
CA ASN A 26 12.38 6.69 -20.62
C ASN A 26 13.72 6.94 -19.93
N ASP A 27 13.75 7.62 -18.80
CA ASP A 27 14.97 8.02 -18.10
C ASP A 27 14.94 7.74 -16.59
N HIS A 28 13.83 7.16 -16.11
CA HIS A 28 13.56 6.92 -14.69
C HIS A 28 13.71 8.18 -13.82
N THR A 29 13.55 9.37 -14.40
CA THR A 29 13.48 10.60 -13.62
C THR A 29 12.21 10.55 -12.77
N ASP A 30 12.38 10.58 -11.45
CA ASP A 30 11.27 10.58 -10.50
C ASP A 30 10.85 12.00 -10.12
N LYS A 31 9.55 12.21 -10.04
CA LYS A 31 8.93 13.45 -9.57
C LYS A 31 8.00 13.14 -8.41
N ARG A 32 8.22 13.79 -7.27
CA ARG A 32 7.27 13.74 -6.15
C ARG A 32 5.98 14.48 -6.51
N ILE A 33 4.86 13.77 -6.52
CA ILE A 33 3.51 14.33 -6.69
C ILE A 33 2.98 14.80 -5.33
N HIS A 34 3.08 13.94 -4.30
CA HIS A 34 2.57 14.23 -2.95
C HIS A 34 3.52 13.75 -1.85
N GLY A 35 3.37 14.34 -0.67
CA GLY A 35 4.07 13.95 0.56
C GLY A 35 5.40 14.65 0.84
N PRO A 36 6.09 14.27 1.94
CA PRO A 36 5.72 13.17 2.85
C PRO A 36 4.42 13.46 3.61
N GLN A 37 3.64 12.41 3.85
CA GLN A 37 2.40 12.42 4.65
C GLN A 37 2.42 11.24 5.62
N PRO A 38 1.74 11.33 6.78
CA PRO A 38 1.68 10.23 7.73
C PRO A 38 0.82 9.07 7.20
N LEU A 39 1.17 7.83 7.56
CA LEU A 39 0.40 6.63 7.21
C LEU A 39 -1.04 6.67 7.73
N SER A 40 -1.31 7.42 8.80
CA SER A 40 -2.68 7.64 9.33
C SER A 40 -3.64 8.31 8.34
N ASN A 41 -3.13 8.89 7.24
CA ASN A 41 -3.96 9.43 6.17
C ASN A 41 -4.69 8.33 5.39
N TRP A 42 -4.15 7.12 5.31
CA TRP A 42 -4.80 5.95 4.71
C TRP A 42 -5.88 5.42 5.68
N PRO A 43 -7.19 5.57 5.38
CA PRO A 43 -8.24 5.03 6.25
C PRO A 43 -8.11 3.53 6.50
N ALA A 44 -7.53 2.76 5.57
CA ALA A 44 -7.29 1.33 5.74
C ALA A 44 -6.33 0.98 6.90
N PHE A 45 -5.43 1.91 7.29
CA PHE A 45 -4.40 1.70 8.32
C PHE A 45 -4.71 2.43 9.64
N ARG A 46 -5.59 3.43 9.62
CA ARG A 46 -5.72 4.46 10.67
C ARG A 46 -5.99 3.91 12.06
N ASP A 47 -6.75 2.83 12.18
CA ASP A 47 -7.10 2.17 13.44
C ASP A 47 -6.17 1.00 13.82
N LEU A 48 -5.10 0.77 13.05
CA LEU A 48 -4.13 -0.29 13.27
C LEU A 48 -2.76 0.32 13.61
N PRO A 49 -2.38 0.41 14.91
CA PRO A 49 -1.13 1.04 15.33
C PRO A 49 0.11 0.47 14.64
N GLN A 50 0.16 -0.84 14.39
CA GLN A 50 1.27 -1.51 13.70
C GLN A 50 1.43 -1.00 12.25
N PHE A 51 0.33 -0.88 11.51
CA PHE A 51 0.31 -0.41 10.12
C PHE A 51 0.43 1.11 10.00
N SER A 52 0.00 1.86 11.02
CA SER A 52 0.23 3.30 11.09
C SER A 52 1.68 3.66 11.45
N ALA A 53 2.41 2.74 12.09
CA ALA A 53 3.81 2.97 12.46
C ALA A 53 4.80 2.64 11.35
N ARG A 54 4.52 1.61 10.54
CA ARG A 54 5.31 1.27 9.36
C ARG A 54 4.61 0.29 8.43
N ILE A 55 5.02 0.31 7.16
CA ILE A 55 4.75 -0.73 6.17
C ILE A 55 6.08 -1.38 5.78
N ASP A 56 6.17 -2.70 5.96
CA ASP A 56 7.40 -3.47 5.69
C ASP A 56 7.43 -3.96 4.23
N ALA A 57 6.28 -4.35 3.68
CA ALA A 57 6.15 -4.77 2.29
C ALA A 57 4.71 -4.58 1.77
N VAL A 58 4.57 -4.54 0.44
CA VAL A 58 3.27 -4.52 -0.25
C VAL A 58 3.33 -5.42 -1.47
N MET A 59 2.28 -6.20 -1.69
CA MET A 59 2.11 -7.08 -2.84
C MET A 59 0.74 -6.86 -3.47
N GLN A 60 0.68 -6.69 -4.78
CA GLN A 60 -0.60 -6.65 -5.50
C GLN A 60 -1.25 -8.05 -5.47
N ALA A 61 -2.55 -8.11 -5.25
CA ALA A 61 -3.29 -9.36 -5.30
C ALA A 61 -3.39 -9.87 -6.76
N PRO A 62 -3.28 -11.18 -7.03
CA PRO A 62 -3.15 -11.73 -8.38
C PRO A 62 -4.41 -11.60 -9.25
N ASP A 63 -5.57 -11.31 -8.65
CA ASP A 63 -6.87 -11.30 -9.34
C ASP A 63 -7.43 -9.90 -9.63
N THR A 64 -6.80 -8.84 -9.10
CA THR A 64 -7.28 -7.46 -9.29
C THR A 64 -6.13 -6.46 -9.33
N SER A 65 -6.26 -5.41 -10.16
CA SER A 65 -5.25 -4.35 -10.21
C SER A 65 -5.27 -3.46 -8.96
N ASN A 66 -6.36 -3.47 -8.22
CA ASN A 66 -6.67 -2.47 -7.20
C ASN A 66 -6.66 -3.00 -5.76
N GLN A 67 -6.36 -4.29 -5.56
CA GLN A 67 -6.19 -4.85 -4.22
C GLN A 67 -4.73 -5.19 -3.93
N TYR A 68 -4.36 -4.99 -2.66
CA TYR A 68 -2.99 -5.14 -2.20
C TYR A 68 -2.95 -5.79 -0.83
N TRP A 69 -2.11 -6.81 -0.68
CA TRP A 69 -1.68 -7.26 0.62
C TRP A 69 -0.60 -6.33 1.14
N VAL A 70 -0.85 -5.78 2.33
CA VAL A 70 0.06 -4.87 3.02
C VAL A 70 0.57 -5.59 4.25
N PHE A 71 1.88 -5.56 4.47
CA PHE A 71 2.56 -6.30 5.53
C PHE A 71 3.22 -5.33 6.51
N SER A 72 3.07 -5.61 7.80
CA SER A 72 3.76 -4.90 8.87
C SER A 72 3.97 -5.85 10.04
N GLY A 73 5.23 -6.04 10.42
CA GLY A 73 5.65 -6.97 11.46
C GLY A 73 5.25 -8.40 11.16
N ASP A 74 4.52 -8.99 12.10
CA ASP A 74 3.99 -10.34 12.04
C ASP A 74 2.56 -10.40 11.48
N GLN A 75 2.06 -9.33 10.88
CA GLN A 75 0.69 -9.22 10.39
C GLN A 75 0.61 -8.76 8.93
N TYR A 76 -0.52 -9.08 8.31
CA TYR A 76 -0.92 -8.56 7.02
C TYR A 76 -2.41 -8.15 7.01
N ILE A 77 -2.75 -7.24 6.10
CA ILE A 77 -4.12 -6.86 5.74
C ILE A 77 -4.29 -6.95 4.23
N LEU A 78 -5.54 -7.06 3.78
CA LEU A 78 -5.92 -6.82 2.39
C LEU A 78 -6.60 -5.46 2.30
N ILE A 79 -6.11 -4.60 1.42
CA ILE A 79 -6.73 -3.31 1.11
C ILE A 79 -7.19 -3.27 -0.34
N GLU A 80 -8.12 -2.37 -0.62
CA GLU A 80 -8.52 -1.98 -1.97
C GLU A 80 -8.34 -0.47 -2.10
N VAL A 81 -7.82 -0.03 -3.24
CA VAL A 81 -7.60 1.38 -3.58
C VAL A 81 -8.40 1.68 -4.85
N ALA A 82 -9.36 2.59 -4.81
CA ALA A 82 -10.17 2.89 -5.99
C ALA A 82 -9.35 3.56 -7.10
N ASP A 83 -9.75 3.33 -8.34
CA ASP A 83 -9.21 4.06 -9.50
C ASP A 83 -9.62 5.54 -9.44
N ASN A 84 -8.81 6.41 -10.03
CA ASN A 84 -8.99 7.87 -10.16
C ASN A 84 -8.81 8.66 -8.87
N ASP A 85 -9.62 8.40 -7.84
CA ASP A 85 -9.59 9.20 -6.61
C ASP A 85 -8.71 8.59 -5.50
N HIS A 86 -8.17 7.39 -5.74
CA HIS A 86 -7.29 6.64 -4.84
C HIS A 86 -7.86 6.49 -3.42
N THR A 87 -9.19 6.46 -3.29
CA THR A 87 -9.83 6.19 -2.00
C THR A 87 -9.53 4.76 -1.55
N ASP A 88 -8.94 4.60 -0.36
CA ASP A 88 -8.56 3.29 0.16
C ASP A 88 -9.50 2.78 1.26
N LYS A 89 -9.66 1.46 1.31
CA LYS A 89 -10.39 0.75 2.37
C LYS A 89 -9.72 -0.58 2.72
N ARG A 90 -9.85 -0.99 3.99
CA ARG A 90 -9.49 -2.34 4.41
C ARG A 90 -10.59 -3.32 4.01
N VAL A 91 -10.23 -4.35 3.26
CA VAL A 91 -11.13 -5.43 2.81
C VAL A 91 -11.01 -6.66 3.73
N GLY A 92 -9.84 -6.90 4.31
CA GLY A 92 -9.62 -8.03 5.21
C GLY A 92 -8.47 -7.83 6.19
N GLY A 93 -8.47 -8.65 7.24
CA GLY A 93 -7.49 -8.60 8.32
C GLY A 93 -7.74 -7.53 9.38
N PRO A 94 -6.77 -7.29 10.28
CA PRO A 94 -5.43 -7.89 10.30
C PRO A 94 -5.46 -9.40 10.56
N GLN A 95 -4.52 -10.12 9.94
CA GLN A 95 -4.28 -11.54 10.14
C GLN A 95 -2.79 -11.75 10.44
N PRO A 96 -2.44 -12.76 11.27
CA PRO A 96 -1.05 -13.09 11.51
C PRO A 96 -0.42 -13.74 10.27
N LEU A 97 0.86 -13.47 10.02
CA LEU A 97 1.64 -14.10 8.96
C LEU A 97 1.71 -15.62 9.09
N SER A 98 1.59 -16.16 10.31
CA SER A 98 1.52 -17.62 10.53
C SER A 98 0.30 -18.27 9.88
N GLY A 99 -0.77 -17.52 9.63
CA GLY A 99 -1.96 -17.97 8.91
C GLY A 99 -1.86 -17.87 7.38
N TRP A 100 -0.81 -17.24 6.85
CA TRP A 100 -0.64 -17.00 5.41
C TRP A 100 -0.43 -18.28 4.60
N LEU A 101 0.11 -19.34 5.21
CA LEU A 101 0.38 -20.63 4.54
C LEU A 101 -0.84 -21.56 4.44
N GLY A 102 -2.06 -21.03 4.46
CA GLY A 102 -3.31 -21.81 4.51
C GLY A 102 -3.70 -22.49 3.20
N GLY A 103 -2.98 -23.54 2.78
CA GLY A 103 -3.37 -24.48 1.73
C GLY A 103 -2.24 -25.38 1.23
N LEU A 104 -1.77 -26.33 2.06
CA LEU A 104 -1.12 -27.57 1.61
C LEU A 104 -1.96 -28.76 2.07
#